data_AF-A0A0A2KXZ5-F1
#
_entry.id   AF-A0A0A2KXZ5-F1
#
_cell.length_a   1.000
_cell.length_b   1.000
_cell.length_c   1.000
_cell.angle_alpha   90.00
_cell.angle_beta   90.00
_cell.angle_gamma   90.00
#
_symmetry.space_group_name_H-M   'P 1'
#
loop_
_entity.id
_entity.type
_entity.pdbx_description
1 polymer ?
#
loop_
_entity_poly.entity_id
_entity_poly.type
_entity_poly.pdbx_seq_one_letter_code
_entity_poly.pdbx_strand_id
1 'polypeptide(L)'
;MTLGAGEILSAELIRLRISGGSRYADEDPVTNLSTLEELIKSTLQPALHAQQTLDPIVSTHSLFDRAKELCQKHQWPMQRFNNFQRLLCGTRNFPCILLLNPKNDHLPFNDMVKGTPTLRWLEDTLEKIGLRLDDVSIMDLFPMLTDNWLDNHPAKRKEVIPEIFDLTLDFIREFKPPIFLSCQCFASFQHERWNSFDHYMIQKLSSSMSTAKSQKVRGFYFEEHFIQCVQGFHPANLYRVEYERKQTLDTILRRIFHSLFKPCAAWQKKYNVELKTKMDDKTRSIKDLIKQLQKSVAEYDEMRLRAFALGMYRDRGDSTKVMEWNTIETALDLIVKALPTDQESDLRDFREMTKQENLWLS
;
A
#
# COMPACT_ATOMS: atom_id res chain seq x y z
N MET A 1 22.50 -33.98 21.63
CA MET A 1 22.32 -32.79 20.77
C MET A 1 21.59 -33.24 19.52
N THR A 2 20.26 -33.17 19.58
CA THR A 2 19.34 -33.68 18.56
C THR A 2 18.34 -32.57 18.30
N LEU A 3 18.55 -31.82 17.22
CA LEU A 3 17.53 -30.92 16.68
C LEU A 3 16.42 -31.78 16.08
N GLY A 4 15.19 -31.48 16.49
CA GLY A 4 14.03 -32.34 16.34
C GLY A 4 13.58 -32.49 14.89
N ALA A 5 13.25 -33.73 14.52
CA ALA A 5 12.66 -34.11 13.24
C ALA A 5 11.28 -33.45 12.94
N GLY A 6 10.76 -32.60 13.85
CA GLY A 6 9.49 -31.90 13.69
C GLY A 6 9.53 -30.67 12.77
N GLU A 7 10.67 -29.98 12.67
CA GLU A 7 10.77 -28.75 11.85
C GLU A 7 11.01 -29.05 10.37
N ILE A 8 11.68 -30.16 10.05
CA ILE A 8 11.94 -30.57 8.66
C ILE A 8 10.65 -31.09 8.00
N LEU A 9 9.77 -31.77 8.76
CA LEU A 9 8.48 -32.25 8.25
C LEU A 9 7.50 -31.11 7.94
N SER A 10 7.60 -29.96 8.63
CA SER A 10 6.73 -28.80 8.38
C SER A 10 7.05 -28.12 7.04
N ALA A 11 8.33 -27.91 6.74
CA ALA A 11 8.75 -27.29 5.49
C ALA A 11 8.51 -28.20 4.27
N GLU A 12 8.64 -29.52 4.46
CA GLU A 12 8.45 -30.51 3.39
C GLU A 12 6.96 -30.80 3.12
N LEU A 13 6.09 -30.71 4.12
CA LEU A 13 4.63 -30.74 3.94
C LEU A 13 4.09 -29.47 3.24
N ILE A 14 4.71 -28.30 3.45
CA ILE A 14 4.36 -27.08 2.72
C ILE A 14 4.79 -27.20 1.24
N ARG A 15 5.95 -27.80 0.95
CA ARG A 15 6.38 -28.07 -0.43
C ARG A 15 5.55 -29.15 -1.14
N LEU A 16 5.15 -30.21 -0.45
CA LEU A 16 4.31 -31.28 -1.02
C LEU A 16 2.87 -30.84 -1.33
N ARG A 17 2.37 -29.77 -0.66
CA ARG A 17 1.07 -29.15 -1.01
C ARG A 17 1.12 -28.34 -2.30
N ILE A 18 2.32 -27.97 -2.78
CA ILE A 18 2.52 -27.18 -4.00
C ILE A 18 2.75 -28.07 -5.24
N SER A 19 3.12 -29.35 -5.07
CA SER A 19 3.42 -30.25 -6.20
C SER A 19 2.37 -31.34 -6.46
N GLY A 20 1.27 -31.38 -5.72
CA GLY A 20 0.20 -32.38 -5.88
C GLY A 20 -0.96 -31.82 -6.70
N GLY A 21 -1.00 -32.13 -8.00
CA GLY A 21 -2.07 -31.72 -8.89
C GLY A 21 -3.47 -32.09 -8.36
N SER A 22 -4.30 -31.07 -8.16
CA SER A 22 -5.75 -31.20 -8.23
C SER A 22 -6.22 -30.46 -9.47
N ARG A 23 -6.56 -31.20 -10.52
CA ARG A 23 -7.26 -30.71 -11.71
C ARG A 23 -8.78 -30.62 -11.49
N TYR A 24 -9.23 -30.54 -10.24
CA TYR A 24 -10.63 -30.40 -9.87
C TYR A 24 -10.70 -29.53 -8.60
N ALA A 25 -10.29 -28.28 -8.70
CA ALA A 25 -10.83 -27.27 -7.78
C ALA A 25 -12.17 -26.85 -8.36
N ASP A 26 -13.24 -27.05 -7.59
CA ASP A 26 -14.57 -26.52 -7.86
C ASP A 26 -14.45 -25.10 -8.45
N GLU A 27 -14.87 -24.96 -9.70
CA GLU A 27 -15.10 -23.64 -10.28
C GLU A 27 -16.31 -23.05 -9.54
N ASP A 28 -16.06 -22.44 -8.37
CA ASP A 28 -17.10 -21.65 -7.73
C ASP A 28 -17.62 -20.68 -8.79
N PRO A 29 -18.92 -20.80 -9.18
CA PRO A 29 -19.45 -20.04 -10.27
C PRO A 29 -19.31 -18.55 -9.97
N VAL A 30 -19.19 -17.71 -11.00
CA VAL A 30 -19.30 -16.26 -10.82
C VAL A 30 -20.69 -16.00 -10.24
N THR A 31 -20.76 -15.77 -8.93
CA THR A 31 -22.00 -15.93 -8.16
C THR A 31 -22.88 -14.69 -8.21
N ASN A 32 -22.30 -13.51 -8.45
CA ASN A 32 -23.04 -12.25 -8.45
C ASN A 32 -22.55 -11.30 -9.55
N LEU A 33 -23.48 -10.96 -10.45
CA LEU A 33 -23.35 -9.82 -11.36
C LEU A 33 -24.10 -8.65 -10.73
N SER A 34 -23.37 -7.67 -10.20
CA SER A 34 -23.94 -6.41 -9.72
C SER A 34 -23.51 -5.24 -10.61
N THR A 35 -24.16 -4.10 -10.45
CA THR A 35 -23.73 -2.85 -11.05
C THR A 35 -22.66 -2.17 -10.19
N LEU A 36 -21.89 -1.27 -10.80
CA LEU A 36 -20.93 -0.42 -10.09
C LEU A 36 -21.59 0.44 -9.01
N GLU A 37 -22.79 0.95 -9.28
CA GLU A 37 -23.53 1.77 -8.32
C GLU A 37 -23.94 0.98 -7.07
N GLU A 38 -24.46 -0.25 -7.25
CA GLU A 38 -24.79 -1.15 -6.15
C GLU A 38 -23.56 -1.51 -5.32
N LEU A 39 -22.43 -1.80 -5.97
CA LEU A 39 -21.14 -2.05 -5.30
C LEU A 39 -20.76 -0.88 -4.39
N ILE A 40 -20.84 0.35 -4.91
CA ILE A 40 -20.44 1.55 -4.17
C ILE A 40 -21.31 1.73 -2.94
N LYS A 41 -22.63 1.60 -3.10
CA LYS A 41 -23.62 1.82 -2.04
C LYS A 41 -23.60 0.72 -0.98
N SER A 42 -23.48 -0.53 -1.39
CA SER A 42 -23.61 -1.68 -0.49
C SER A 42 -22.29 -2.11 0.16
N THR A 43 -21.15 -1.86 -0.48
CA THR A 43 -19.85 -2.37 -0.03
C THR A 43 -18.84 -1.26 0.24
N LEU A 44 -18.50 -0.45 -0.78
CA LEU A 44 -17.38 0.49 -0.66
C LEU A 44 -17.64 1.61 0.35
N GLN A 45 -18.77 2.31 0.26
CA GLN A 45 -19.07 3.41 1.17
C GLN A 45 -19.21 2.94 2.63
N PRO A 46 -19.96 1.85 2.94
CA PRO A 46 -19.98 1.30 4.29
C PRO A 46 -18.60 0.91 4.82
N ALA A 47 -17.76 0.27 4.00
CA ALA A 47 -16.40 -0.09 4.40
C ALA A 47 -15.55 1.15 4.73
N LEU A 48 -15.58 2.18 3.88
CA LEU A 48 -14.91 3.45 4.17
C LEU A 48 -15.43 4.12 5.44
N HIS A 49 -16.74 4.10 5.69
CA HIS A 49 -17.32 4.69 6.90
C HIS A 49 -16.96 3.92 8.18
N ALA A 50 -16.82 2.60 8.11
CA ALA A 50 -16.38 1.77 9.22
C ALA A 50 -14.87 1.94 9.52
N GLN A 51 -14.09 2.39 8.54
CA GLN A 51 -12.65 2.56 8.66
C GLN A 51 -12.28 3.75 9.56
N GLN A 52 -11.40 3.50 10.53
CA GLN A 52 -10.90 4.53 11.46
C GLN A 52 -9.49 5.02 11.14
N THR A 53 -8.72 4.23 10.38
CA THR A 53 -7.30 4.46 10.10
C THR A 53 -6.99 4.24 8.63
N LEU A 54 -6.05 5.01 8.10
CA LEU A 54 -5.46 4.73 6.79
C LEU A 54 -4.52 3.53 6.95
N ASP A 55 -4.67 2.52 6.09
CA ASP A 55 -3.93 1.26 6.18
C ASP A 55 -3.04 1.10 4.93
N PRO A 56 -1.84 1.70 4.91
CA PRO A 56 -0.94 1.63 3.77
C PRO A 56 -0.20 0.29 3.73
N ILE A 57 0.04 -0.23 2.53
CA ILE A 57 0.92 -1.39 2.35
C ILE A 57 2.37 -0.96 2.58
N VAL A 58 2.98 -1.43 3.67
CA VAL A 58 4.35 -1.09 4.04
C VAL A 58 5.39 -1.82 3.19
N SER A 59 6.42 -1.12 2.74
CA SER A 59 7.48 -1.67 1.87
C SER A 59 8.34 -2.76 2.54
N THR A 60 8.23 -2.94 3.86
CA THR A 60 8.91 -3.98 4.63
C THR A 60 8.14 -5.29 4.72
N HIS A 61 6.97 -5.40 4.07
CA HIS A 61 6.18 -6.63 4.07
C HIS A 61 6.91 -7.79 3.36
N SER A 62 6.79 -9.01 3.90
CA SER A 62 7.49 -10.21 3.42
C SER A 62 7.20 -10.60 1.97
N LEU A 63 6.03 -10.22 1.42
CA LEU A 63 5.73 -10.34 -0.02
C LEU A 63 6.85 -9.71 -0.87
N PHE A 64 7.42 -8.59 -0.44
CA PHE A 64 8.47 -7.89 -1.17
C PHE A 64 9.81 -8.62 -1.13
N ASP A 65 10.09 -9.41 -0.10
CA ASP A 65 11.27 -10.27 -0.07
C ASP A 65 11.20 -11.32 -1.17
N ARG A 66 10.04 -12.00 -1.30
CA ARG A 66 9.80 -12.95 -2.39
C ARG A 66 9.89 -12.29 -3.76
N ALA A 67 9.27 -11.12 -3.94
CA ALA A 67 9.34 -10.40 -5.22
C ALA A 67 10.79 -10.01 -5.57
N LYS A 68 11.59 -9.63 -4.58
CA LYS A 68 13.00 -9.31 -4.74
C LYS A 68 13.83 -10.53 -5.12
N GLU A 69 13.59 -11.67 -4.48
CA GLU A 69 14.22 -12.96 -4.82
C GLU A 69 13.93 -13.34 -6.27
N LEU A 70 12.69 -13.22 -6.73
CA LEU A 70 12.30 -13.48 -8.12
C LEU A 70 13.01 -12.53 -9.09
N CYS A 71 13.08 -11.25 -8.76
CA CYS A 71 13.80 -10.24 -9.54
C CYS A 71 15.29 -10.63 -9.71
N GLN A 72 15.93 -11.08 -8.63
CA GLN A 72 17.32 -11.53 -8.62
C GLN A 72 17.53 -12.85 -9.37
N LYS A 73 16.65 -13.84 -9.14
CA LYS A 73 16.66 -15.15 -9.83
C LYS A 73 16.67 -14.98 -11.34
N HIS A 74 15.83 -14.08 -11.86
CA HIS A 74 15.70 -13.82 -13.29
C HIS A 74 16.67 -12.74 -13.83
N GLN A 75 17.61 -12.29 -12.99
CA GLN A 75 18.63 -11.28 -13.33
C GLN A 75 18.02 -9.99 -13.90
N TRP A 76 16.88 -9.59 -13.36
CA TRP A 76 16.22 -8.36 -13.76
C TRP A 76 16.85 -7.14 -13.07
N PRO A 77 16.80 -5.95 -13.69
CA PRO A 77 17.24 -4.73 -13.02
C PRO A 77 16.46 -4.51 -11.73
N MET A 78 17.15 -4.24 -10.63
CA MET A 78 16.51 -3.96 -9.32
C MET A 78 15.51 -2.82 -9.36
N GLN A 79 15.64 -1.89 -10.33
CA GLN A 79 14.67 -0.84 -10.55
C GLN A 79 13.27 -1.37 -10.87
N ARG A 80 13.15 -2.54 -11.51
CA ARG A 80 11.85 -3.21 -11.75
C ARG A 80 11.15 -3.56 -10.45
N PHE A 81 11.89 -4.16 -9.51
CA PHE A 81 11.39 -4.46 -8.17
C PHE A 81 11.00 -3.19 -7.43
N ASN A 82 11.85 -2.14 -7.44
CA ASN A 82 11.54 -0.88 -6.77
C ASN A 82 10.26 -0.23 -7.30
N ASN A 83 10.06 -0.24 -8.62
CA ASN A 83 8.86 0.29 -9.25
C ASN A 83 7.62 -0.56 -8.91
N PHE A 84 7.75 -1.88 -8.94
CA PHE A 84 6.70 -2.81 -8.50
C PHE A 84 6.28 -2.54 -7.05
N GLN A 85 7.26 -2.46 -6.13
CA GLN A 85 7.01 -2.18 -4.72
C GLN A 85 6.30 -0.84 -4.53
N ARG A 86 6.79 0.22 -5.18
CA ARG A 86 6.18 1.56 -5.06
C ARG A 86 4.74 1.61 -5.57
N LEU A 87 4.45 0.97 -6.70
CA LEU A 87 3.08 0.88 -7.23
C LEU A 87 2.15 0.12 -6.29
N LEU A 88 2.66 -0.88 -5.56
CA LEU A 88 1.86 -1.71 -4.67
C LEU A 88 1.60 -1.07 -3.29
N CYS A 89 2.50 -0.20 -2.82
CA CYS A 89 2.49 0.46 -1.51
C CYS A 89 1.35 1.50 -1.27
N GLY A 90 0.25 1.40 -2.01
CA GLY A 90 -0.94 2.22 -1.78
C GLY A 90 -1.76 1.80 -0.56
N THR A 91 -2.94 2.42 -0.41
CA THR A 91 -3.83 2.17 0.73
C THR A 91 -4.67 0.90 0.53
N ARG A 92 -4.56 -0.07 1.44
CA ARG A 92 -5.28 -1.36 1.39
C ARG A 92 -6.81 -1.22 1.46
N ASN A 93 -7.28 -0.14 2.08
CA ASN A 93 -8.72 0.14 2.21
C ASN A 93 -9.36 0.64 0.90
N PHE A 94 -8.55 0.97 -0.10
CA PHE A 94 -9.03 1.44 -1.40
C PHE A 94 -9.08 0.31 -2.41
N PRO A 95 -9.91 0.43 -3.46
CA PRO A 95 -9.89 -0.53 -4.57
C PRO A 95 -8.50 -0.64 -5.19
N CYS A 96 -8.03 -1.85 -5.43
CA CYS A 96 -6.76 -2.09 -6.12
C CYS A 96 -6.95 -2.02 -7.64
N ILE A 97 -6.07 -1.30 -8.34
CA ILE A 97 -6.09 -1.23 -9.80
C ILE A 97 -5.28 -2.40 -10.34
N LEU A 98 -5.90 -3.26 -11.14
CA LEU A 98 -5.24 -4.40 -11.77
C LEU A 98 -4.94 -4.11 -13.24
N LEU A 99 -3.67 -4.05 -13.59
CA LEU A 99 -3.13 -3.92 -14.94
C LEU A 99 -2.65 -5.29 -15.46
N LEU A 100 -2.20 -5.36 -16.71
CA LEU A 100 -1.77 -6.63 -17.30
C LEU A 100 -0.33 -6.95 -16.93
N ASN A 101 0.58 -6.09 -17.37
CA ASN A 101 2.02 -6.25 -17.20
C ASN A 101 2.71 -4.89 -17.37
N PRO A 102 3.91 -4.73 -16.78
CA PRO A 102 4.55 -3.42 -16.78
C PRO A 102 5.18 -3.06 -18.12
N LYS A 103 5.40 -1.76 -18.31
CA LYS A 103 6.18 -1.19 -19.41
C LYS A 103 7.17 -0.17 -18.88
N ASN A 104 8.40 -0.21 -19.40
CA ASN A 104 9.50 0.70 -19.01
C ASN A 104 9.88 0.62 -17.52
N ASP A 105 9.63 -0.51 -16.88
CA ASP A 105 9.89 -0.75 -15.45
C ASP A 105 11.36 -0.73 -15.03
N HIS A 106 12.28 -0.71 -15.98
CA HIS A 106 13.71 -0.55 -15.73
C HIS A 106 14.12 0.92 -15.52
N LEU A 107 13.26 1.88 -15.84
CA LEU A 107 13.52 3.31 -15.67
C LEU A 107 13.25 3.76 -14.22
N PRO A 108 13.86 4.87 -13.77
CA PRO A 108 13.42 5.54 -12.54
C PRO A 108 11.92 5.80 -12.55
N PHE A 109 11.26 5.72 -11.39
CA PHE A 109 9.80 5.72 -11.30
C PHE A 109 9.12 6.86 -12.06
N ASN A 110 9.60 8.09 -11.88
CA ASN A 110 9.02 9.27 -12.54
C ASN A 110 9.16 9.20 -14.07
N ASP A 111 10.25 8.62 -14.57
CA ASP A 111 10.49 8.43 -16.01
C ASP A 111 9.66 7.28 -16.56
N MET A 112 9.46 6.21 -15.78
CA MET A 112 8.52 5.13 -16.08
C MET A 112 7.09 5.67 -16.23
N VAL A 113 6.62 6.50 -15.30
CA VAL A 113 5.28 7.11 -15.35
C VAL A 113 5.14 8.00 -16.59
N LYS A 114 6.10 8.91 -16.82
CA LYS A 114 6.10 9.80 -18.01
C LYS A 114 6.15 9.03 -19.33
N GLY A 115 6.94 7.95 -19.37
CA GLY A 115 7.19 7.12 -20.54
C GLY A 115 6.09 6.08 -20.82
N THR A 116 5.18 5.85 -19.88
CA THR A 116 4.12 4.84 -20.00
C THR A 116 2.75 5.52 -20.05
N PRO A 117 2.10 5.61 -21.25
CA PRO A 117 0.83 6.32 -21.42
C PRO A 117 -0.29 5.87 -20.48
N THR A 118 -0.26 4.60 -20.05
CA THR A 118 -1.23 4.06 -19.09
C THR A 118 -1.04 4.64 -17.70
N LEU A 119 0.19 4.64 -17.16
CA LEU A 119 0.48 5.22 -15.86
C LEU A 119 0.25 6.73 -15.83
N ARG A 120 0.66 7.44 -16.90
CA ARG A 120 0.36 8.86 -17.06
C ARG A 120 -1.14 9.15 -17.07
N TRP A 121 -1.93 8.34 -17.79
CA TRP A 121 -3.39 8.49 -17.80
C TRP A 121 -4.00 8.23 -16.41
N LEU A 122 -3.46 7.26 -15.66
CA LEU A 122 -3.89 6.98 -14.29
C LEU A 122 -3.56 8.16 -13.36
N GLU A 123 -2.34 8.68 -13.42
CA GLU A 123 -1.88 9.87 -12.68
C GLU A 123 -2.82 11.05 -12.95
N ASP A 124 -2.98 11.43 -14.21
CA ASP A 124 -3.86 12.54 -14.63
C ASP A 124 -5.32 12.37 -14.17
N THR A 125 -5.78 11.13 -14.03
CA THR A 125 -7.17 10.82 -13.64
C THR A 125 -7.35 10.83 -12.13
N LEU A 126 -6.42 10.24 -11.39
CA LEU A 126 -6.43 10.22 -9.93
C LEU A 126 -6.21 11.62 -9.36
N GLU A 127 -5.30 12.41 -9.95
CA GLU A 127 -5.02 13.78 -9.49
C GLU A 127 -6.26 14.67 -9.56
N LYS A 128 -7.07 14.54 -10.62
CA LYS A 128 -8.35 15.25 -10.75
C LYS A 128 -9.38 14.85 -9.70
N ILE A 129 -9.22 13.68 -9.08
CA ILE A 129 -10.05 13.18 -7.99
C ILE A 129 -9.47 13.61 -6.63
N GLY A 130 -8.21 14.04 -6.58
CA GLY A 130 -7.49 14.40 -5.36
C GLY A 130 -6.68 13.25 -4.76
N LEU A 131 -6.32 12.25 -5.57
CA LEU A 131 -5.44 11.14 -5.21
C LEU A 131 -4.18 11.17 -6.07
N ARG A 132 -3.09 10.62 -5.55
CA ARG A 132 -1.84 10.33 -6.27
C ARG A 132 -1.77 8.85 -6.62
N LEU A 133 -0.85 8.50 -7.51
CA LEU A 133 -0.51 7.09 -7.76
C LEU A 133 -0.09 6.38 -6.46
N ASP A 134 0.66 7.05 -5.59
CA ASP A 134 1.14 6.50 -4.32
C ASP A 134 0.01 6.22 -3.30
N ASP A 135 -1.21 6.77 -3.50
CA ASP A 135 -2.34 6.56 -2.58
C ASP A 135 -3.10 5.25 -2.84
N VAL A 136 -2.97 4.66 -4.04
CA VAL A 136 -3.75 3.51 -4.51
C VAL A 136 -2.83 2.37 -4.92
N SER A 137 -3.15 1.15 -4.48
CA SER A 137 -2.36 -0.03 -4.88
C SER A 137 -2.63 -0.35 -6.34
N ILE A 138 -1.57 -0.35 -7.16
CA ILE A 138 -1.58 -0.72 -8.57
C ILE A 138 -0.77 -2.02 -8.71
N MET A 139 -1.45 -3.07 -9.16
CA MET A 139 -0.88 -4.39 -9.35
C MET A 139 -0.95 -4.77 -10.82
N ASP A 140 0.10 -5.34 -11.36
CA ASP A 140 0.06 -6.01 -12.67
C ASP A 140 -0.34 -7.48 -12.46
N LEU A 141 -1.11 -8.06 -13.38
CA LEU A 141 -1.42 -9.49 -13.37
C LEU A 141 -0.16 -10.35 -13.49
N PHE A 142 0.82 -9.86 -14.26
CA PHE A 142 2.15 -10.44 -14.40
C PHE A 142 3.21 -9.40 -14.00
N PRO A 143 3.46 -9.21 -12.69
CA PRO A 143 4.37 -8.18 -12.19
C PRO A 143 5.81 -8.39 -12.67
N MET A 144 6.53 -7.29 -12.96
CA MET A 144 7.92 -7.27 -13.45
C MET A 144 8.18 -8.00 -14.80
N LEU A 145 7.14 -8.55 -15.44
CA LEU A 145 7.25 -9.34 -16.66
C LEU A 145 6.80 -8.56 -17.90
N THR A 146 7.75 -7.83 -18.50
CA THR A 146 7.48 -7.00 -19.69
C THR A 146 7.29 -7.81 -20.98
N ASP A 147 6.53 -7.26 -21.93
CA ASP A 147 6.42 -7.77 -23.31
C ASP A 147 7.79 -7.98 -23.96
N ASN A 148 8.71 -7.03 -23.81
CA ASN A 148 10.06 -7.13 -24.38
C ASN A 148 10.85 -8.31 -23.80
N TRP A 149 10.69 -8.60 -22.50
CA TRP A 149 11.34 -9.77 -21.92
C TRP A 149 10.76 -11.06 -22.49
N LEU A 150 9.43 -11.15 -22.59
CA LEU A 150 8.73 -12.31 -23.15
C LEU A 150 9.16 -12.56 -24.60
N ASP A 151 9.20 -11.52 -25.43
CA ASP A 151 9.55 -11.59 -26.84
C ASP A 151 11.01 -12.09 -27.03
N ASN A 152 11.93 -11.68 -26.15
CA ASN A 152 13.34 -12.08 -26.21
C ASN A 152 13.65 -13.44 -25.55
N HIS A 153 12.73 -14.02 -24.77
CA HIS A 153 12.98 -15.25 -24.00
C HIS A 153 11.89 -16.31 -24.20
N PRO A 154 11.55 -16.71 -25.44
CA PRO A 154 10.47 -17.66 -25.71
C PRO A 154 10.59 -18.98 -24.95
N ALA A 155 11.80 -19.53 -24.86
CA ALA A 155 12.05 -20.80 -24.18
C ALA A 155 11.82 -20.75 -22.65
N LYS A 156 11.91 -19.57 -22.03
CA LYS A 156 11.74 -19.41 -20.57
C LYS A 156 10.30 -19.12 -20.15
N ARG A 157 9.41 -18.78 -21.08
CA ARG A 157 8.02 -18.37 -20.80
C ARG A 157 7.26 -19.39 -19.96
N LYS A 158 7.42 -20.69 -20.26
CA LYS A 158 6.72 -21.79 -19.57
C LYS A 158 7.05 -21.88 -18.09
N GLU A 159 8.27 -21.48 -17.70
CA GLU A 159 8.71 -21.49 -16.30
C GLU A 159 8.36 -20.17 -15.60
N VAL A 160 8.64 -19.03 -16.24
CA VAL A 160 8.58 -17.72 -15.58
C VAL A 160 7.15 -17.19 -15.46
N ILE A 161 6.28 -17.44 -16.44
CA ILE A 161 4.91 -16.92 -16.39
C ILE A 161 4.13 -17.44 -15.16
N PRO A 162 4.10 -18.77 -14.87
CA PRO A 162 3.44 -19.27 -13.67
C PRO A 162 4.04 -18.70 -12.38
N GLU A 163 5.37 -18.65 -12.27
CA GLU A 163 6.06 -18.17 -11.06
C GLU A 163 5.74 -16.70 -10.76
N ILE A 164 5.63 -15.88 -11.81
CA ILE A 164 5.26 -14.47 -11.68
C ILE A 164 3.77 -14.30 -11.41
N PHE A 165 2.92 -15.14 -11.99
CA PHE A 165 1.49 -15.15 -11.69
C PHE A 165 1.21 -15.57 -10.24
N ASP A 166 1.98 -16.51 -9.70
CA ASP A 166 1.87 -16.91 -8.30
C ASP A 166 2.11 -15.73 -7.35
N LEU A 167 3.04 -14.81 -7.69
CA LEU A 167 3.25 -13.59 -6.91
C LEU A 167 1.98 -12.71 -6.85
N THR A 168 1.18 -12.69 -7.92
CA THR A 168 -0.13 -12.04 -7.93
C THR A 168 -1.14 -12.74 -7.02
N LEU A 169 -1.14 -14.07 -7.00
CA LEU A 169 -2.00 -14.84 -6.11
C LEU A 169 -1.59 -14.67 -4.63
N ASP A 170 -0.29 -14.59 -4.34
CA ASP A 170 0.19 -14.31 -2.99
C ASP A 170 -0.23 -12.91 -2.53
N PHE A 171 -0.13 -11.90 -3.40
CA PHE A 171 -0.65 -10.57 -3.08
C PHE A 171 -2.13 -10.62 -2.69
N ILE A 172 -2.95 -11.34 -3.47
CA ILE A 172 -4.39 -11.49 -3.17
C ILE A 172 -4.58 -12.21 -1.83
N ARG A 173 -3.82 -13.28 -1.57
CA ARG A 173 -3.89 -14.06 -0.33
C ARG A 173 -3.54 -13.24 0.92
N GLU A 174 -2.44 -12.49 0.85
CA GLU A 174 -1.90 -11.74 1.98
C GLU A 174 -2.71 -10.47 2.26
N PHE A 175 -3.00 -9.68 1.23
CA PHE A 175 -3.65 -8.37 1.41
C PHE A 175 -5.17 -8.42 1.33
N LYS A 176 -5.75 -9.51 0.81
CA LYS A 176 -7.19 -9.74 0.69
C LYS A 176 -7.96 -8.52 0.17
N PRO A 177 -7.55 -7.90 -0.94
CA PRO A 177 -8.18 -6.71 -1.46
C PRO A 177 -9.66 -7.01 -1.80
N PRO A 178 -10.63 -6.31 -1.19
CA PRO A 178 -12.04 -6.65 -1.36
C PRO A 178 -12.56 -6.24 -2.75
N ILE A 179 -11.93 -5.24 -3.38
CA ILE A 179 -12.34 -4.69 -4.65
C ILE A 179 -11.13 -4.54 -5.57
N PHE A 180 -11.24 -5.10 -6.78
CA PHE A 180 -10.35 -4.80 -7.90
C PHE A 180 -11.04 -3.94 -8.93
N LEU A 181 -10.33 -2.97 -9.49
CA LEU A 181 -10.64 -2.39 -10.80
C LEU A 181 -9.75 -3.06 -11.84
N SER A 182 -10.32 -4.01 -12.59
CA SER A 182 -9.57 -4.72 -13.63
C SER A 182 -9.50 -3.91 -14.91
N CYS A 183 -8.32 -3.37 -15.19
CA CYS A 183 -7.95 -2.68 -16.41
C CYS A 183 -7.09 -3.56 -17.33
N GLN A 184 -7.03 -4.87 -17.08
CA GLN A 184 -6.38 -5.82 -17.96
C GLN A 184 -7.40 -6.44 -18.93
N CYS A 185 -7.14 -6.31 -20.23
CA CYS A 185 -7.93 -6.96 -21.27
C CYS A 185 -7.18 -8.19 -21.78
N PHE A 186 -6.85 -9.12 -20.89
CA PHE A 186 -6.24 -10.39 -21.25
C PHE A 186 -7.28 -11.19 -22.04
N ALA A 187 -7.10 -11.20 -23.36
CA ALA A 187 -7.91 -12.01 -24.23
C ALA A 187 -7.16 -13.29 -24.54
N SER A 188 -7.89 -14.41 -24.55
CA SER A 188 -7.39 -15.74 -24.87
C SER A 188 -6.54 -15.76 -26.14
N PHE A 189 -6.84 -14.92 -27.15
CA PHE A 189 -6.08 -14.86 -28.40
C PHE A 189 -4.63 -14.32 -28.32
N GLN A 190 -4.08 -13.98 -27.14
CA GLN A 190 -2.64 -13.68 -26.98
C GLN A 190 -1.76 -14.92 -26.70
N HIS A 191 -2.25 -16.12 -27.02
CA HIS A 191 -1.66 -17.41 -26.68
C HIS A 191 -0.14 -17.52 -26.91
N GLU A 192 0.42 -17.03 -28.02
CA GLU A 192 1.84 -17.30 -28.31
C GLU A 192 2.81 -16.58 -27.37
N ARG A 193 2.60 -15.27 -27.12
CA ARG A 193 3.48 -14.50 -26.21
C ARG A 193 3.41 -15.03 -24.80
N TRP A 194 2.22 -15.43 -24.36
CA TRP A 194 1.98 -15.94 -23.01
C TRP A 194 2.12 -17.46 -22.89
N ASN A 195 2.67 -18.13 -23.93
CA ASN A 195 2.88 -19.58 -23.96
C ASN A 195 1.62 -20.40 -23.60
N SER A 196 0.46 -19.94 -24.05
CA SER A 196 -0.85 -20.51 -23.75
C SER A 196 -1.06 -20.75 -22.25
N PHE A 197 -0.48 -19.90 -21.41
CA PHE A 197 -0.68 -19.99 -19.97
C PHE A 197 -2.17 -19.84 -19.66
N ASP A 198 -2.70 -20.81 -18.94
CA ASP A 198 -4.10 -20.88 -18.55
C ASP A 198 -4.18 -21.15 -17.05
N HIS A 199 -4.98 -20.35 -16.38
CA HIS A 199 -5.23 -20.44 -14.95
C HIS A 199 -6.62 -19.86 -14.68
N TYR A 200 -7.46 -20.57 -13.92
CA TYR A 200 -8.87 -20.21 -13.70
C TYR A 200 -9.03 -18.78 -13.15
N MET A 201 -8.10 -18.33 -12.30
CA MET A 201 -8.10 -16.96 -11.76
C MET A 201 -7.92 -15.87 -12.81
N ILE A 202 -7.25 -16.14 -13.93
CA ILE A 202 -7.13 -15.15 -15.01
C ILE A 202 -8.51 -14.76 -15.51
N GLN A 203 -9.40 -15.72 -15.73
CA GLN A 203 -10.75 -15.43 -16.25
C GLN A 203 -11.57 -14.61 -15.24
N LYS A 204 -11.43 -14.91 -13.94
CA LYS A 204 -12.09 -14.19 -12.84
C LYS A 204 -11.60 -12.75 -12.73
N LEU A 205 -10.29 -12.52 -12.88
CA LEU A 205 -9.63 -11.21 -12.81
C LEU A 205 -9.66 -10.43 -14.13
N SER A 206 -10.06 -11.04 -15.24
CA SER A 206 -10.05 -10.40 -16.56
C SER A 206 -11.25 -9.50 -16.79
N SER A 207 -10.98 -8.43 -17.54
CA SER A 207 -12.00 -7.52 -18.01
C SER A 207 -12.05 -7.45 -19.52
N SER A 208 -13.15 -6.93 -20.03
CA SER A 208 -13.33 -6.68 -21.45
C SER A 208 -13.99 -5.34 -21.67
N MET A 209 -13.82 -4.80 -22.87
CA MET A 209 -14.45 -3.54 -23.26
C MET A 209 -15.98 -3.60 -23.16
N SER A 210 -16.59 -4.75 -23.47
CA SER A 210 -18.05 -4.90 -23.42
C SER A 210 -18.56 -4.94 -21.98
N THR A 211 -17.85 -5.59 -21.06
CA THR A 211 -18.24 -5.63 -19.64
C THR A 211 -18.00 -4.29 -18.95
N ALA A 212 -16.95 -3.56 -19.34
CA ALA A 212 -16.70 -2.22 -18.82
C ALA A 212 -17.72 -1.17 -19.27
N LYS A 213 -18.14 -1.21 -20.55
CA LYS A 213 -19.21 -0.34 -21.06
C LYS A 213 -20.53 -0.53 -20.31
N SER A 214 -20.79 -1.74 -19.82
CA SER A 214 -21.97 -2.04 -19.01
C SER A 214 -21.77 -1.83 -17.51
N GLN A 215 -20.60 -1.32 -17.08
CA GLN A 215 -20.25 -1.05 -15.68
C GLN A 215 -20.56 -2.22 -14.74
N LYS A 216 -20.35 -3.44 -15.24
CA LYS A 216 -20.60 -4.66 -14.50
C LYS A 216 -19.51 -4.91 -13.47
N VAL A 217 -19.90 -5.53 -12.37
CA VAL A 217 -19.03 -6.04 -11.32
C VAL A 217 -19.22 -7.54 -11.25
N ARG A 218 -18.11 -8.27 -11.18
CA ARG A 218 -18.12 -9.73 -10.98
C ARG A 218 -17.69 -10.05 -9.56
N GLY A 219 -18.49 -10.84 -8.85
CA GLY A 219 -18.13 -11.43 -7.58
C GLY A 219 -17.56 -12.83 -7.74
N PHE A 220 -16.51 -13.16 -7.01
CA PHE A 220 -16.00 -14.53 -6.88
C PHE A 220 -15.27 -14.73 -5.55
N TYR A 221 -15.18 -15.98 -5.11
CA TYR A 221 -14.33 -16.36 -3.98
C TYR A 221 -12.91 -16.67 -4.45
N PHE A 222 -11.94 -16.22 -3.67
CA PHE A 222 -10.56 -16.68 -3.69
C PHE A 222 -10.22 -17.19 -2.29
N GLU A 223 -10.05 -18.49 -2.16
CA GLU A 223 -9.92 -19.15 -0.85
C GLU A 223 -11.10 -18.74 0.06
N GLU A 224 -10.84 -18.16 1.22
CA GLU A 224 -11.87 -17.81 2.22
C GLU A 224 -12.43 -16.39 2.09
N HIS A 225 -12.06 -15.63 1.04
CA HIS A 225 -12.51 -14.25 0.90
C HIS A 225 -13.20 -13.95 -0.43
N PHE A 226 -14.22 -13.10 -0.36
CA PHE A 226 -15.00 -12.67 -1.51
C PHE A 226 -14.37 -11.42 -2.12
N ILE A 227 -14.17 -11.45 -3.43
CA ILE A 227 -13.58 -10.38 -4.22
C ILE A 227 -14.59 -9.86 -5.21
N GLN A 228 -14.70 -8.53 -5.29
CA GLN A 228 -15.50 -7.83 -6.29
C GLN A 228 -14.58 -7.23 -7.37
N CYS A 229 -14.65 -7.76 -8.58
CA CYS A 229 -13.88 -7.28 -9.71
C CYS A 229 -14.74 -6.37 -10.60
N VAL A 230 -14.52 -5.06 -10.46
CA VAL A 230 -15.07 -4.04 -11.35
C VAL A 230 -14.40 -4.14 -12.71
N GLN A 231 -15.22 -4.15 -13.75
CA GLN A 231 -14.78 -4.34 -15.11
C GLN A 231 -14.39 -2.99 -15.73
N GLY A 232 -13.10 -2.78 -15.96
CA GLY A 232 -12.55 -1.65 -16.71
C GLY A 232 -12.01 -2.10 -18.06
N PHE A 233 -11.17 -1.27 -18.67
CA PHE A 233 -10.34 -1.68 -19.81
C PHE A 233 -9.02 -0.95 -19.78
N HIS A 234 -8.02 -1.50 -20.48
CA HIS A 234 -6.68 -0.95 -20.48
C HIS A 234 -6.65 0.45 -21.12
N PRO A 235 -6.13 1.50 -20.45
CA PRO A 235 -6.06 2.86 -21.00
C PRO A 235 -5.33 2.95 -22.35
N ALA A 236 -4.36 2.05 -22.61
CA ALA A 236 -3.69 1.97 -23.91
C ALA A 236 -4.67 1.80 -25.11
N ASN A 237 -5.88 1.24 -24.91
CA ASN A 237 -6.89 1.12 -25.97
C ASN A 237 -7.39 2.48 -26.47
N LEU A 238 -7.27 3.55 -25.68
CA LEU A 238 -7.64 4.92 -26.09
C LEU A 238 -6.77 5.45 -27.23
N TYR A 239 -5.58 4.86 -27.44
CA TYR A 239 -4.63 5.28 -28.48
C TYR A 239 -4.73 4.44 -29.75
N ARG A 240 -5.65 3.45 -29.79
CA ARG A 240 -5.83 2.52 -30.92
C ARG A 240 -7.15 2.74 -31.69
N VAL A 241 -7.86 3.81 -31.37
CA VAL A 241 -9.18 4.10 -31.94
C VAL A 241 -9.25 5.54 -32.45
N GLU A 242 -10.18 5.78 -33.36
CA GLU A 242 -10.50 7.12 -33.89
C GLU A 242 -10.94 8.09 -32.78
N TYR A 243 -10.82 9.39 -33.06
CA TYR A 243 -10.97 10.46 -32.07
C TYR A 243 -12.32 10.46 -31.32
N GLU A 244 -13.45 10.36 -32.03
CA GLU A 244 -14.79 10.35 -31.40
C GLU A 244 -14.99 9.13 -30.48
N ARG A 245 -14.53 7.96 -30.96
CA ARG A 245 -14.55 6.73 -30.17
C ARG A 245 -13.62 6.82 -28.97
N LYS A 246 -12.45 7.45 -29.11
CA LYS A 246 -11.52 7.72 -28.01
C LYS A 246 -12.19 8.55 -26.92
N GLN A 247 -12.86 9.64 -27.26
CA GLN A 247 -13.54 10.49 -26.28
C GLN A 247 -14.63 9.73 -25.51
N THR A 248 -15.42 8.93 -26.23
CA THR A 248 -16.47 8.10 -25.60
C THR A 248 -15.87 7.07 -24.64
N LEU A 249 -14.81 6.37 -25.05
CA LEU A 249 -14.13 5.41 -24.18
C LEU A 249 -13.48 6.10 -22.98
N ASP A 250 -12.77 7.21 -23.19
CA ASP A 250 -12.15 7.98 -22.09
C ASP A 250 -13.19 8.41 -21.06
N THR A 251 -14.36 8.90 -21.52
CA THR A 251 -15.48 9.28 -20.66
C THR A 251 -15.98 8.09 -19.83
N ILE A 252 -16.15 6.92 -20.44
CA ILE A 252 -16.61 5.71 -19.75
C ILE A 252 -15.60 5.28 -18.68
N LEU A 253 -14.32 5.22 -19.02
CA LEU A 253 -13.29 4.78 -18.09
C LEU A 253 -13.12 5.78 -16.94
N ARG A 254 -13.06 7.08 -17.25
CA ARG A 254 -13.04 8.14 -16.21
C ARG A 254 -14.25 8.06 -15.31
N ARG A 255 -15.45 7.81 -15.84
CA ARG A 255 -16.65 7.64 -15.00
C ARG A 255 -16.49 6.49 -14.01
N ILE A 256 -15.97 5.34 -14.44
CA ILE A 256 -15.70 4.20 -13.55
C ILE A 256 -14.69 4.59 -12.46
N PHE A 257 -13.58 5.21 -12.82
CA PHE A 257 -12.56 5.69 -11.87
C PHE A 257 -13.13 6.71 -10.89
N HIS A 258 -13.85 7.72 -11.37
CA HIS A 258 -14.48 8.73 -10.51
C HIS A 258 -15.48 8.09 -9.54
N SER A 259 -16.31 7.16 -10.00
CA SER A 259 -17.28 6.48 -9.16
C SER A 259 -16.62 5.66 -8.04
N LEU A 260 -15.51 4.97 -8.32
CA LEU A 260 -14.79 4.17 -7.32
C LEU A 260 -13.90 4.99 -6.37
N PHE A 261 -13.13 5.93 -6.92
CA PHE A 261 -12.06 6.57 -6.16
C PHE A 261 -12.43 7.91 -5.55
N LYS A 262 -13.48 8.60 -6.03
CA LYS A 262 -13.94 9.86 -5.41
C LYS A 262 -14.39 9.71 -3.96
N PRO A 263 -15.14 8.65 -3.58
CA PRO A 263 -15.42 8.39 -2.16
C PRO A 263 -14.15 8.18 -1.33
N CYS A 264 -13.14 7.48 -1.88
CA CYS A 264 -11.86 7.24 -1.23
C CYS A 264 -11.10 8.55 -0.97
N ALA A 265 -11.00 9.42 -1.98
CA ALA A 265 -10.37 10.73 -1.85
C ALA A 265 -11.06 11.64 -0.83
N ALA A 266 -12.39 11.66 -0.84
CA ALA A 266 -13.16 12.42 0.13
C ALA A 266 -12.93 11.91 1.56
N TRP A 267 -12.87 10.58 1.73
CA TRP A 267 -12.57 9.94 3.00
C TRP A 267 -11.14 10.25 3.47
N GLN A 268 -10.13 10.10 2.61
CA GLN A 268 -8.72 10.37 2.94
C GLN A 268 -8.53 11.83 3.35
N LYS A 269 -9.14 12.77 2.61
CA LYS A 269 -9.10 14.19 2.95
C LYS A 269 -9.68 14.45 4.34
N LYS A 270 -10.84 13.86 4.66
CA LYS A 270 -11.47 13.99 5.99
C LYS A 270 -10.56 13.41 7.08
N TYR A 271 -10.04 12.20 6.87
CA TYR A 271 -9.10 11.53 7.78
C TYR A 271 -7.88 12.41 8.07
N ASN A 272 -7.24 12.99 7.05
CA ASN A 272 -6.07 13.85 7.20
C ASN A 272 -6.37 15.12 8.01
N VAL A 273 -7.56 15.74 7.82
CA VAL A 273 -7.96 16.90 8.62
C VAL A 273 -8.18 16.52 10.09
N GLU A 274 -8.85 15.39 10.35
CA GLU A 274 -9.06 14.89 11.72
C GLU A 274 -7.76 14.53 12.41
N LEU A 275 -6.84 13.86 11.69
CA LEU A 275 -5.53 13.50 12.20
C LEU A 275 -4.72 14.74 12.57
N LYS A 276 -4.65 15.72 11.65
CA LYS A 276 -3.97 17.00 11.91
C LYS A 276 -4.54 17.71 13.15
N THR A 277 -5.87 17.75 13.28
CA THR A 277 -6.53 18.36 14.44
C THR A 277 -6.12 17.66 15.75
N LYS A 278 -6.12 16.32 15.77
CA LYS A 278 -5.65 15.54 16.93
C LYS A 278 -4.19 15.83 17.25
N MET A 279 -3.34 15.96 16.24
CA MET A 279 -1.92 16.29 16.42
C MET A 279 -1.72 17.69 16.96
N ASP A 280 -2.46 18.68 16.46
CA ASP A 280 -2.42 20.06 16.96
C ASP A 280 -2.87 20.14 18.43
N ASP A 281 -3.91 19.39 18.81
CA ASP A 281 -4.39 19.32 20.20
C ASP A 281 -3.39 18.64 21.13
N LYS A 282 -2.72 17.56 20.68
CA LYS A 282 -1.64 16.92 21.44
C LYS A 282 -0.43 17.83 21.58
N THR A 283 -0.06 18.53 20.52
CA THR A 283 1.02 19.53 20.54
C THR A 283 0.71 20.65 21.53
N ARG A 284 -0.53 21.14 21.58
CA ARG A 284 -0.97 22.13 22.57
C ARG A 284 -0.87 21.59 24.00
N SER A 285 -1.34 20.36 24.22
CA SER A 285 -1.27 19.69 25.52
C SER A 285 0.16 19.54 26.02
N ILE A 286 1.10 19.16 25.13
CA ILE A 286 2.54 19.08 25.44
C ILE A 286 3.10 20.44 25.81
N LYS A 287 2.77 21.50 25.05
CA LYS A 287 3.21 22.87 25.36
C LYS A 287 2.71 23.35 26.73
N ASP A 288 1.47 23.02 27.08
CA ASP A 288 0.91 23.39 28.39
C ASP A 288 1.57 22.60 29.53
N LEU A 289 1.88 21.32 29.33
CA LEU A 289 2.66 20.53 30.29
C LEU A 289 4.06 21.11 30.51
N ILE A 290 4.76 21.51 29.44
CA ILE A 290 6.08 22.15 29.53
C ILE A 290 6.01 23.44 30.36
N LYS A 291 4.98 24.28 30.15
CA LYS A 291 4.79 25.50 30.96
C LYS A 291 4.53 25.18 32.44
N GLN A 292 3.74 24.15 32.73
CA GLN A 292 3.50 23.71 34.11
C GLN A 292 4.79 23.25 34.78
N LEU A 293 5.60 22.45 34.09
CA LEU A 293 6.91 22.00 34.58
C LEU A 293 7.84 23.18 34.84
N GLN A 294 7.94 24.14 33.92
CA GLN A 294 8.73 25.36 34.10
C GLN A 294 8.29 26.15 35.35
N LYS A 295 6.98 26.25 35.60
CA LYS A 295 6.44 26.89 36.79
C LYS A 295 6.82 26.14 38.07
N SER A 296 6.60 24.82 38.11
CA SER A 296 6.95 23.99 39.28
C SER A 296 8.44 24.02 39.59
N VAL A 297 9.29 24.07 38.57
CA VAL A 297 10.73 24.22 38.73
C VAL A 297 11.09 25.59 39.32
N ALA A 298 10.47 26.68 38.86
CA ALA A 298 10.68 28.00 39.46
C ALA A 298 10.23 28.06 40.94
N GLU A 299 9.09 27.42 41.27
CA GLU A 299 8.62 27.29 42.65
C GLU A 299 9.59 26.47 43.52
N TYR A 300 10.15 25.38 42.97
CA TYR A 300 11.17 24.57 43.65
C TYR A 300 12.44 25.39 43.94
N ASP A 301 12.94 26.15 42.95
CA ASP A 301 14.12 26.99 43.12
C ASP A 301 13.89 28.08 44.19
N GLU A 302 12.70 28.68 44.24
CA GLU A 302 12.34 29.62 45.29
C GLU A 302 12.34 28.97 46.68
N MET A 303 11.72 27.78 46.82
CA MET A 303 11.74 27.03 48.08
C MET A 303 13.16 26.65 48.50
N ARG A 304 14.00 26.26 47.54
CA ARG A 304 15.41 25.92 47.76
C ARG A 304 16.18 27.13 48.30
N LEU A 305 16.01 28.31 47.70
CA LEU A 305 16.62 29.56 48.16
C LEU A 305 16.16 29.93 49.58
N ARG A 306 14.86 29.78 49.88
CA ARG A 306 14.31 30.02 51.22
C ARG A 306 14.88 29.04 52.26
N ALA A 307 14.95 27.75 51.95
CA ALA A 307 15.52 26.74 52.83
C ALA A 307 17.02 26.97 53.09
N PHE A 308 17.76 27.41 52.07
CA PHE A 308 19.16 27.82 52.21
C PHE A 308 19.31 29.01 53.15
N ALA A 309 18.48 30.06 52.98
CA ALA A 309 18.49 31.23 53.86
C ALA A 309 18.18 30.91 55.33
N LEU A 310 17.38 29.86 55.59
CA LEU A 310 17.05 29.37 56.93
C LEU A 310 18.11 28.42 57.52
N GLY A 311 19.22 28.15 56.81
CA GLY A 311 20.25 27.22 57.25
C GLY A 311 19.78 25.74 57.27
N MET A 312 18.67 25.43 56.62
CA MET A 312 18.07 24.09 56.59
C MET A 312 18.65 23.20 55.48
N TYR A 313 19.41 23.77 54.55
CA TYR A 313 19.91 23.07 53.37
C TYR A 313 21.35 22.60 53.57
N ARG A 314 21.57 21.28 53.61
CA ARG A 314 22.89 20.66 53.42
C ARG A 314 23.00 20.25 51.96
N ASP A 315 23.98 20.82 51.29
CA ASP A 315 24.26 20.63 49.87
C ASP A 315 24.25 19.13 49.50
N ARG A 316 23.27 18.71 48.70
CA ARG A 316 23.35 17.46 47.93
C ARG A 316 23.66 17.88 46.51
N GLY A 317 24.90 17.61 46.10
CA GLY A 317 25.39 17.92 44.77
C GLY A 317 24.48 17.40 43.66
N ASP A 318 24.55 18.11 42.53
CA ASP A 318 23.83 17.92 41.26
C ASP A 318 22.46 18.59 41.17
N SER A 319 22.48 19.91 40.96
CA SER A 319 21.31 20.66 40.47
C SER A 319 21.35 20.74 38.94
N THR A 320 20.47 20.02 38.26
CA THR A 320 20.23 20.15 36.83
C THR A 320 19.67 21.55 36.55
N LYS A 321 20.38 22.38 35.79
CA LYS A 321 19.99 23.77 35.54
C LYS A 321 18.81 23.85 34.57
N VAL A 322 17.76 24.52 35.02
CA VAL A 322 16.48 24.83 34.34
C VAL A 322 16.61 25.47 32.95
N MET A 323 17.75 26.11 32.67
CA MET A 323 18.03 26.84 31.42
C MET A 323 18.00 25.98 30.14
N GLU A 324 17.99 24.65 30.26
CA GLU A 324 18.07 23.74 29.11
C GLU A 324 16.70 23.33 28.53
N TRP A 325 15.58 23.87 29.02
CA TRP A 325 14.20 23.49 28.61
C TRP A 325 13.56 24.53 27.67
N ASN A 326 14.35 25.09 26.76
CA ASN A 326 13.97 26.19 25.88
C ASN A 326 13.34 25.74 24.56
N THR A 327 13.43 24.46 24.18
CA THR A 327 12.63 23.86 23.09
C THR A 327 12.01 22.53 23.51
N ILE A 328 11.01 22.07 22.73
CA ILE A 328 10.35 20.78 22.94
C ILE A 328 11.38 19.65 22.80
N GLU A 329 12.30 19.72 21.84
CA GLU A 329 13.34 18.71 21.66
C GLU A 329 14.27 18.62 22.87
N THR A 330 14.71 19.76 23.42
CA THR A 330 15.60 19.76 24.59
C THR A 330 14.90 19.25 25.85
N ALA A 331 13.63 19.63 26.04
CA ALA A 331 12.82 19.12 27.15
C ALA A 331 12.58 17.60 27.05
N LEU A 332 12.26 17.09 25.85
CA LEU A 332 12.10 15.65 25.62
C LEU A 332 13.42 14.90 25.83
N ASP A 333 14.54 15.41 25.34
CA ASP A 333 15.85 14.78 25.54
C ASP A 333 16.25 14.67 27.01
N LEU A 334 15.91 15.68 27.81
CA LEU A 334 16.17 15.68 29.25
C LEU A 334 15.22 14.75 30.01
N ILE A 335 13.94 14.70 29.62
CA ILE A 335 12.97 13.75 30.18
C ILE A 335 13.38 12.30 29.88
N VAL A 336 13.78 12.00 28.63
CA VAL A 336 14.25 10.67 28.23
C VAL A 336 15.51 10.27 29.00
N LYS A 337 16.46 11.18 29.20
CA LYS A 337 17.67 10.93 30.00
C LYS A 337 17.39 10.73 31.50
N ALA A 338 16.27 11.25 32.00
CA ALA A 338 15.89 11.16 33.41
C ALA A 338 15.01 9.95 33.74
N LEU A 339 14.50 9.25 32.72
CA LEU A 339 13.65 8.06 32.91
C LEU A 339 14.48 6.79 33.16
N PRO A 340 13.96 5.84 33.95
CA PRO A 340 14.55 4.50 34.08
C PRO A 340 14.66 3.81 32.70
N THR A 341 15.72 3.03 32.51
CA THR A 341 16.15 2.44 31.22
C THR A 341 15.10 1.55 30.56
N ASP A 342 14.13 1.11 31.34
CA ASP A 342 13.00 0.25 30.99
C ASP A 342 11.81 0.98 30.33
N GLN A 343 11.83 2.32 30.23
CA GLN A 343 10.84 3.13 29.49
C GLN A 343 11.45 3.93 28.32
N GLU A 344 12.72 3.69 27.99
CA GLU A 344 13.48 4.48 27.02
C GLU A 344 13.09 4.21 25.55
N SER A 345 12.51 3.03 25.25
CA SER A 345 12.14 2.64 23.87
C SER A 345 10.96 3.45 23.32
N ASP A 346 9.91 3.61 24.11
CA ASP A 346 8.64 4.19 23.65
C ASP A 346 8.77 5.68 23.32
N LEU A 347 9.72 6.37 23.96
CA LEU A 347 10.02 7.78 23.72
C LEU A 347 11.03 8.01 22.60
N ARG A 348 11.92 7.04 22.32
CA ARG A 348 12.80 7.09 21.12
C ARG A 348 11.97 7.01 19.84
N ASP A 349 10.92 6.18 19.83
CA ASP A 349 10.00 6.08 18.69
C ASP A 349 9.23 7.40 18.46
N PHE A 350 8.76 8.03 19.52
CA PHE A 350 8.11 9.36 19.45
C PHE A 350 9.07 10.46 18.95
N ARG A 351 10.35 10.37 19.30
CA ARG A 351 11.41 11.29 18.84
C ARG A 351 11.71 11.13 17.35
N GLU A 352 11.75 9.91 16.84
CA GLU A 352 11.96 9.67 15.41
C GLU A 352 10.74 10.10 14.58
N MET A 353 9.52 9.93 15.10
CA MET A 353 8.30 10.46 14.47
C MET A 353 8.34 11.99 14.30
N THR A 354 8.77 12.72 15.34
CA THR A 354 8.82 14.20 15.30
C THR A 354 9.93 14.74 14.39
N LYS A 355 11.05 14.01 14.23
CA LYS A 355 12.10 14.36 13.25
C LYS A 355 11.65 14.12 11.81
N GLN A 356 10.93 13.03 11.54
CA GLN A 356 10.47 12.73 10.19
C GLN A 356 9.48 13.79 9.68
N GLU A 357 8.56 14.30 10.50
CA GLU A 357 7.61 15.35 10.06
C GLU A 357 8.29 16.65 9.63
N ASN A 358 9.39 17.04 10.26
CA ASN A 358 10.15 18.23 9.86
C ASN A 358 10.87 18.07 8.51
N LEU A 359 11.10 16.84 8.05
CA LEU A 359 11.66 16.53 6.74
C LEU A 359 10.61 16.47 5.61
N TRP A 360 9.33 16.30 5.95
CA TRP A 360 8.23 16.30 4.97
C TRP A 360 7.59 17.68 4.75
N LEU A 361 7.91 18.66 5.62
CA LEU A 361 7.41 20.04 5.55
C LEU A 361 8.44 21.05 4.99
N SER A 362 9.61 20.57 4.55
CA SER A 362 10.63 21.30 3.79
C SER A 362 10.75 20.73 2.39
#